data_AF-A0A8H7GYQ8-F1
#
_entry.id   AF-A0A8H7GYQ8-F1
#
_cell.length_a   1.000
_cell.length_b   1.000
_cell.length_c   1.000
_cell.angle_alpha   90.00
_cell.angle_beta   90.00
_cell.angle_gamma   90.00
#
_symmetry.space_group_name_H-M   'P 1'
#
loop_
_entity.id
_entity.type
_entity.pdbx_description
1 polymer ?
#
loop_
_entity_poly.entity_id
_entity_poly.type
_entity_poly.pdbx_seq_one_letter_code
_entity_poly.pdbx_strand_id
1 'polypeptide(L)'
;MSTGIPTLIQEVYRGSSLTAETVTLDPEAPRSKKSQNEVIVRALDGFVFVKHNKLVYPWYQDLTPEWWEDVQAYGYVTALVGQFKFFVWAGFMGKDYSDKHLVFMCIKDIVGMVKESSPHWRSGFEEILWLESKAGYSYALMEPDAIYDEVRWAEVIQSWTNLPPPLSQEDPTLREVDRAGPQPQWWKVRGGKSTWEWFTKSIRDAKAAQEGRKAGHAFPI
;
A
#
# COMPACT_ATOMS: atom_id res chain seq x y z
N MET A 1 0.77 10.35 -31.49
CA MET A 1 -0.15 9.41 -30.81
C MET A 1 -0.50 10.04 -29.48
N SER A 2 -1.78 10.27 -29.18
CA SER A 2 -2.17 11.07 -28.00
C SER A 2 -1.81 10.33 -26.71
N THR A 3 -0.77 10.81 -26.03
CA THR A 3 -0.32 10.37 -24.70
C THR A 3 -1.23 10.91 -23.60
N GLY A 4 -2.54 10.78 -23.78
CA GLY A 4 -3.55 11.25 -22.84
C GLY A 4 -3.79 10.23 -21.74
N ILE A 5 -3.90 10.69 -20.50
CA ILE A 5 -4.44 9.90 -19.39
C ILE A 5 -5.86 9.46 -19.79
N PRO A 6 -6.23 8.17 -19.69
CA PRO A 6 -7.55 7.71 -20.08
C PRO A 6 -8.66 8.46 -19.32
N THR A 7 -9.81 8.73 -19.95
CA THR A 7 -10.90 9.53 -19.35
C THR A 7 -11.35 8.98 -18.00
N LEU A 8 -11.48 7.66 -17.89
CA LEU A 8 -11.81 6.97 -16.64
C LEU A 8 -10.82 7.34 -15.51
N ILE A 9 -9.53 7.39 -15.82
CA ILE A 9 -8.49 7.74 -14.85
C ILE A 9 -8.55 9.22 -14.48
N GLN A 10 -8.86 10.11 -15.42
CA GLN A 10 -9.03 11.54 -15.11
C GLN A 10 -10.20 11.80 -14.16
N GLU A 11 -11.24 10.97 -14.24
CA GLU A 11 -12.40 11.06 -13.35
C GLU A 11 -12.06 10.55 -11.93
N VAL A 12 -11.43 9.38 -11.83
CA VAL A 12 -11.03 8.76 -10.55
C VAL A 12 -10.03 9.66 -9.80
N TYR A 13 -8.99 10.14 -10.49
CA TYR A 13 -7.90 10.90 -9.86
C TYR A 13 -7.99 12.40 -10.17
N ARG A 14 -9.21 12.94 -10.22
CA ARG A 14 -9.45 14.33 -10.59
C ARG A 14 -8.61 15.30 -9.75
N GLY A 15 -7.83 16.14 -10.43
CA GLY A 15 -6.98 17.16 -9.79
C GLY A 15 -5.58 16.68 -9.42
N SER A 16 -5.28 15.40 -9.58
CA SER A 16 -3.94 14.84 -9.37
C SER A 16 -3.08 14.97 -10.63
N SER A 17 -1.83 15.39 -10.44
CA SER A 17 -0.84 15.47 -11.51
C SER A 17 -0.08 14.16 -11.63
N LEU A 18 -0.02 13.63 -12.85
CA LEU A 18 0.68 12.37 -13.11
C LEU A 18 2.20 12.55 -13.02
N THR A 19 2.82 11.70 -12.21
CA THR A 19 4.28 11.64 -12.02
C THR A 19 4.87 10.43 -12.74
N ALA A 20 6.07 10.60 -13.29
CA ALA A 20 6.80 9.51 -13.92
C ALA A 20 7.25 8.46 -12.89
N GLU A 21 7.25 7.18 -13.28
CA GLU A 21 7.65 6.06 -12.41
C GLU A 21 9.08 6.20 -11.86
N THR A 22 9.96 6.81 -12.65
CA THR A 22 11.40 7.00 -12.36
C THR A 22 11.69 8.10 -11.34
N VAL A 23 10.68 8.83 -10.85
CA VAL A 23 10.87 9.84 -9.79
C VAL A 23 11.48 9.20 -8.55
N THR A 24 12.33 9.93 -7.83
CA THR A 24 12.76 9.54 -6.48
C THR A 24 11.73 10.06 -5.48
N LEU A 25 11.16 9.16 -4.68
CA LEU A 25 10.23 9.54 -3.61
C LEU A 25 11.02 9.78 -2.33
N ASP A 26 10.61 10.72 -1.50
CA ASP A 26 11.22 10.84 -0.18
C ASP A 26 10.71 9.71 0.73
N PRO A 27 11.57 9.09 1.57
CA PRO A 27 13.00 9.36 1.76
C PRO A 27 13.91 8.33 1.06
N GLU A 28 13.56 7.90 -0.16
CA GLU A 28 14.42 7.02 -0.96
C GLU A 28 15.78 7.69 -1.23
N ALA A 29 16.84 6.89 -1.21
CA ALA A 29 18.12 7.36 -1.69
C ALA A 29 18.03 7.63 -3.20
N PRO A 30 18.68 8.70 -3.72
CA PRO A 30 18.81 8.91 -5.15
C PRO A 30 19.41 7.66 -5.79
N ARG A 31 18.91 7.32 -6.98
CA ARG A 31 19.37 6.15 -7.74
C ARG A 31 20.80 6.38 -8.23
N SER A 32 21.81 6.19 -7.38
CA SER A 32 23.21 6.10 -7.83
C SER A 32 23.33 4.88 -8.75
N LYS A 33 24.13 4.98 -9.83
CA LYS A 33 24.33 3.96 -10.89
C LYS A 33 24.14 2.53 -10.33
N LYS A 34 22.94 1.97 -10.53
CA LYS A 34 22.48 0.74 -9.87
C LYS A 34 23.40 -0.43 -10.19
N SER A 35 23.67 -1.26 -9.17
CA SER A 35 23.99 -2.65 -9.41
C SER A 35 22.77 -3.31 -10.07
N GLN A 36 22.96 -4.18 -11.07
CA GLN A 36 21.86 -4.73 -11.89
C GLN A 36 20.82 -5.54 -11.09
N ASN A 37 21.02 -5.74 -9.78
CA ASN A 37 20.22 -6.65 -8.94
C ASN A 37 19.43 -5.92 -7.83
N GLU A 38 19.29 -4.59 -7.87
CA GLU A 38 18.57 -3.83 -6.84
C GLU A 38 17.15 -3.43 -7.28
N VAL A 39 16.15 -3.85 -6.50
CA VAL A 39 14.74 -3.46 -6.62
C VAL A 39 14.42 -2.35 -5.62
N ILE A 40 13.59 -1.38 -6.02
CA ILE A 40 13.06 -0.35 -5.12
C ILE A 40 11.64 -0.73 -4.72
N VAL A 41 11.38 -0.81 -3.41
CA VAL A 41 10.08 -1.18 -2.84
C VAL A 41 9.25 0.04 -2.49
N ARG A 42 7.99 0.05 -2.93
CA ARG A 42 7.01 1.13 -2.73
C ARG A 42 5.67 0.54 -2.32
N ALA A 43 4.76 1.38 -1.85
CA ALA A 43 3.35 1.03 -1.70
C ALA A 43 2.56 1.69 -2.82
N LEU A 44 1.50 1.03 -3.27
CA LEU A 44 0.57 1.52 -4.27
C LEU A 44 -0.85 1.45 -3.68
N ASP A 45 -1.46 2.61 -3.49
CA ASP A 45 -2.74 2.82 -2.81
C ASP A 45 -3.77 3.49 -3.72
N GLY A 46 -5.05 3.24 -3.43
CA GLY A 46 -6.18 3.67 -4.24
C GLY A 46 -6.03 3.26 -5.69
N PHE A 47 -5.59 2.03 -5.97
CA PHE A 47 -5.12 1.65 -7.30
C PHE A 47 -6.22 1.10 -8.22
N VAL A 48 -5.96 1.19 -9.52
CA VAL A 48 -6.75 0.54 -10.58
C VAL A 48 -5.85 -0.03 -11.67
N PHE A 49 -6.28 -1.14 -12.29
CA PHE A 49 -5.63 -1.71 -13.48
C PHE A 49 -6.44 -1.43 -14.74
N VAL A 50 -5.78 -0.94 -15.78
CA VAL A 50 -6.40 -0.58 -17.05
C VAL A 50 -5.67 -1.23 -18.21
N LYS A 51 -6.43 -1.83 -19.14
CA LYS A 51 -5.95 -2.30 -20.44
C LYS A 51 -6.93 -1.80 -21.51
N HIS A 52 -6.43 -1.16 -22.56
CA HIS A 52 -7.26 -0.61 -23.64
C HIS A 52 -8.44 0.28 -23.16
N ASN A 53 -8.18 1.18 -22.20
CA ASN A 53 -9.18 2.08 -21.59
C ASN A 53 -10.35 1.36 -20.88
N LYS A 54 -10.13 0.12 -20.41
CA LYS A 54 -11.08 -0.64 -19.61
C LYS A 54 -10.42 -1.13 -18.33
N LEU A 55 -11.19 -1.18 -17.24
CA LEU A 55 -10.76 -1.85 -16.02
C LEU A 55 -10.55 -3.33 -16.31
N VAL A 56 -9.42 -3.87 -15.86
CA VAL A 56 -9.08 -5.29 -15.92
C VAL A 56 -8.73 -5.80 -14.54
N TYR A 57 -8.88 -7.09 -14.30
CA TYR A 57 -8.78 -7.70 -12.98
C TYR A 57 -7.79 -8.87 -13.02
N PRO A 58 -6.69 -8.81 -12.25
CA PRO A 58 -5.61 -9.79 -12.32
C PRO A 58 -5.94 -11.07 -11.50
N TRP A 59 -6.91 -11.86 -11.95
CA TRP A 59 -7.21 -13.15 -11.32
C TRP A 59 -6.06 -14.11 -11.48
N TYR A 60 -5.66 -14.78 -10.40
CA TYR A 60 -4.48 -15.64 -10.35
C TYR A 60 -4.39 -16.63 -11.54
N GLN A 61 -5.50 -17.30 -11.86
CA GLN A 61 -5.54 -18.32 -12.92
C GLN A 61 -5.32 -17.79 -14.35
N ASP A 62 -5.54 -16.49 -14.58
CA ASP A 62 -5.45 -15.86 -15.89
C ASP A 62 -4.10 -15.16 -16.13
N LEU A 63 -3.25 -15.09 -15.08
CA LEU A 63 -2.01 -14.34 -15.15
C LEU A 63 -0.92 -15.12 -15.87
N THR A 64 -0.69 -14.72 -17.12
CA THR A 64 0.49 -15.07 -17.90
C THR A 64 1.33 -13.83 -18.16
N PRO A 65 2.60 -13.95 -18.59
CA PRO A 65 3.39 -12.80 -19.01
C PRO A 65 2.69 -11.95 -20.08
N GLU A 66 1.96 -12.58 -20.99
CA GLU A 66 1.21 -11.92 -22.07
C GLU A 66 -0.03 -11.18 -21.56
N TRP A 67 -0.62 -11.62 -20.44
CA TRP A 67 -1.75 -10.92 -19.83
C TRP A 67 -1.40 -9.48 -19.48
N TRP A 68 -0.18 -9.27 -18.97
CA TRP A 68 0.35 -7.97 -18.55
C TRP A 68 0.70 -7.03 -19.70
N GLU A 69 0.76 -7.52 -20.94
CA GLU A 69 0.97 -6.66 -22.11
C GLU A 69 -0.12 -5.57 -22.17
N ASP A 70 0.32 -4.32 -22.36
CA ASP A 70 -0.54 -3.12 -22.38
C ASP A 70 -1.36 -2.85 -21.11
N VAL A 71 -1.16 -3.61 -20.02
CA VAL A 71 -1.75 -3.32 -18.72
C VAL A 71 -0.97 -2.18 -18.07
N GLN A 72 -1.71 -1.20 -17.56
CA GLN A 72 -1.18 -0.07 -16.80
C GLN A 72 -1.85 -0.05 -15.43
N ALA A 73 -1.07 0.21 -14.39
CA ALA A 73 -1.60 0.46 -13.06
C ALA A 73 -1.55 1.95 -12.77
N TYR A 74 -2.60 2.47 -12.16
CA TYR A 74 -2.68 3.84 -11.66
C TYR A 74 -2.94 3.81 -10.16
N GLY A 75 -2.41 4.79 -9.44
CA GLY A 75 -2.66 4.93 -8.00
C GLY A 75 -1.70 5.92 -7.34
N TYR A 76 -1.87 6.09 -6.04
CA TYR A 76 -0.98 6.90 -5.20
C TYR A 76 0.17 6.06 -4.69
N VAL A 77 1.39 6.55 -4.89
CA VAL A 77 2.61 5.83 -4.60
C VAL A 77 3.41 6.56 -3.53
N THR A 78 3.89 5.80 -2.55
CA THR A 78 4.81 6.26 -1.50
C THR A 78 5.95 5.26 -1.29
N ALA A 79 7.09 5.75 -0.80
CA ALA A 79 8.20 4.92 -0.42
C ALA A 79 7.87 4.00 0.76
N LEU A 80 8.40 2.77 0.77
CA LEU A 80 8.35 1.84 1.92
C LEU A 80 9.63 1.90 2.78
N VAL A 81 10.26 3.06 2.82
CA VAL A 81 11.46 3.35 3.63
C VAL A 81 11.23 4.57 4.53
N GLY A 82 12.13 4.80 5.48
CA GLY A 82 12.00 5.89 6.46
C GLY A 82 11.03 5.59 7.61
N GLN A 83 10.53 6.65 8.25
CA GLN A 83 9.58 6.56 9.37
C GLN A 83 8.14 6.49 8.87
N PHE A 84 7.79 7.24 7.80
CA PHE A 84 6.44 7.22 7.24
C PHE A 84 5.95 5.81 6.87
N LYS A 85 6.85 4.89 6.50
CA LYS A 85 6.51 3.49 6.19
C LYS A 85 5.67 2.79 7.27
N PHE A 86 5.82 3.15 8.55
CA PHE A 86 5.02 2.52 9.62
C PHE A 86 3.54 2.89 9.51
N PHE A 87 3.22 4.10 9.08
CA PHE A 87 1.84 4.53 8.86
C PHE A 87 1.26 3.92 7.59
N VAL A 88 2.08 3.79 6.55
CA VAL A 88 1.72 3.01 5.34
C VAL A 88 1.42 1.57 5.73
N TRP A 89 2.35 0.89 6.41
CA TRP A 89 2.13 -0.46 6.93
C TRP A 89 0.92 -0.55 7.85
N ALA A 90 0.51 0.53 8.54
CA ALA A 90 -0.67 0.51 9.39
C ALA A 90 -2.00 0.64 8.63
N GLY A 91 -1.96 0.90 7.32
CA GLY A 91 -3.12 1.30 6.51
C GLY A 91 -3.61 2.70 6.81
N PHE A 92 -2.73 3.57 7.31
CA PHE A 92 -3.12 4.88 7.83
C PHE A 92 -2.52 6.01 7.01
N MET A 93 -2.94 6.09 5.74
CA MET A 93 -2.42 7.06 4.76
C MET A 93 -3.22 8.37 4.68
N GLY A 94 -4.42 8.44 5.26
CA GLY A 94 -5.30 9.61 5.15
C GLY A 94 -4.85 10.86 5.92
N LYS A 95 -3.94 10.74 6.90
CA LYS A 95 -3.43 11.91 7.64
C LYS A 95 -2.25 12.55 6.93
N ASP A 96 -2.10 13.85 7.15
CA ASP A 96 -0.95 14.62 6.66
C ASP A 96 0.20 14.52 7.68
N TYR A 97 1.39 14.18 7.19
CA TYR A 97 2.59 13.98 8.00
C TYR A 97 3.74 14.75 7.37
N SER A 98 4.65 15.28 8.20
CA SER A 98 5.76 16.09 7.71
C SER A 98 6.70 15.37 6.74
N ASP A 99 6.79 14.04 6.82
CA ASP A 99 7.60 13.18 5.94
C ASP A 99 6.76 12.37 4.95
N LYS A 100 5.47 12.69 4.78
CA LYS A 100 4.60 12.05 3.80
C LYS A 100 4.91 12.58 2.41
N HIS A 101 5.32 11.68 1.52
CA HIS A 101 5.49 11.98 0.10
C HIS A 101 4.65 10.97 -0.70
N LEU A 102 3.48 11.43 -1.16
CA LEU A 102 2.60 10.69 -2.06
C LEU A 102 2.58 11.34 -3.44
N VAL A 103 2.71 10.53 -4.48
CA VAL A 103 2.55 10.98 -5.86
C VAL A 103 1.53 10.12 -6.59
N PHE A 104 0.73 10.73 -7.45
CA PHE A 104 -0.08 9.98 -8.40
C PHE A 104 0.78 9.49 -9.55
N MET A 105 0.73 8.20 -9.85
CA MET A 105 1.65 7.55 -10.80
C MET A 105 0.90 6.63 -11.76
N CYS A 106 1.47 6.48 -12.97
CA CYS A 106 1.11 5.44 -13.92
C CYS A 106 2.31 4.50 -14.04
N ILE A 107 2.11 3.26 -13.62
CA ILE A 107 3.09 2.18 -13.71
C ILE A 107 2.80 1.45 -15.01
N LYS A 108 3.83 1.33 -15.85
CA LYS A 108 3.78 0.68 -17.16
C LYS A 108 4.73 -0.51 -17.17
N ASP A 109 4.68 -1.28 -18.25
CA ASP A 109 5.59 -2.41 -18.45
C ASP A 109 5.61 -3.34 -17.23
N ILE A 110 4.42 -3.65 -16.72
CA ILE A 110 4.24 -4.57 -15.61
C ILE A 110 4.69 -5.96 -16.06
N VAL A 111 5.48 -6.63 -15.22
CA VAL A 111 5.98 -7.98 -15.49
C VAL A 111 5.16 -9.05 -14.78
N GLY A 112 4.55 -8.71 -13.65
CA GLY A 112 3.85 -9.69 -12.86
C GLY A 112 3.22 -9.11 -11.61
N MET A 113 2.44 -9.97 -10.98
CA MET A 113 2.00 -9.80 -9.61
C MET A 113 2.31 -11.09 -8.86
N VAL A 114 2.79 -10.99 -7.63
CA VAL A 114 3.15 -12.13 -6.79
C VAL A 114 2.58 -11.96 -5.39
N LYS A 115 2.26 -13.08 -4.72
CA LYS A 115 1.87 -13.09 -3.32
C LYS A 115 3.02 -13.62 -2.49
N GLU A 116 3.56 -12.81 -1.59
CA GLU A 116 4.68 -13.25 -0.74
C GLU A 116 4.78 -12.46 0.58
N SER A 117 5.39 -13.11 1.57
CA SER A 117 5.94 -12.47 2.76
C SER A 117 7.33 -11.93 2.44
N SER A 118 7.58 -10.66 2.75
CA SER A 118 8.86 -10.01 2.47
C SER A 118 9.36 -9.23 3.68
N PRO A 119 10.67 -9.22 4.01
CA PRO A 119 11.21 -8.36 5.07
C PRO A 119 10.89 -6.86 4.88
N HIS A 120 10.60 -6.46 3.65
CA HIS A 120 10.22 -5.09 3.28
C HIS A 120 8.73 -4.77 3.52
N TRP A 121 7.92 -5.77 3.86
CA TRP A 121 6.52 -5.60 4.25
C TRP A 121 6.28 -6.23 5.61
N ARG A 122 5.95 -5.41 6.61
CA ARG A 122 5.65 -5.86 7.98
C ARG A 122 6.68 -6.91 8.46
N SER A 123 7.95 -6.70 8.13
CA SER A 123 9.08 -7.56 8.50
C SER A 123 8.92 -9.06 8.16
N GLY A 124 8.14 -9.38 7.12
CA GLY A 124 7.90 -10.75 6.66
C GLY A 124 6.90 -11.55 7.51
N PHE A 125 6.17 -10.91 8.42
CA PHE A 125 5.15 -11.57 9.25
C PHE A 125 3.83 -11.77 8.52
N GLU A 126 3.60 -11.06 7.43
CA GLU A 126 2.36 -11.06 6.68
C GLU A 126 2.65 -11.06 5.18
N GLU A 127 1.77 -11.71 4.42
CA GLU A 127 1.80 -11.69 2.97
C GLU A 127 1.09 -10.45 2.43
N ILE A 128 1.50 -10.01 1.24
CA ILE A 128 0.81 -8.99 0.45
C ILE A 128 0.96 -9.30 -1.03
N LEU A 129 0.10 -8.72 -1.86
CA LEU A 129 0.29 -8.72 -3.31
C LEU A 129 1.34 -7.68 -3.69
N TRP A 130 2.36 -8.11 -4.41
CA TRP A 130 3.41 -7.26 -4.97
C TRP A 130 3.24 -7.15 -6.48
N LEU A 131 3.14 -5.93 -6.98
CA LEU A 131 3.18 -5.64 -8.41
C LEU A 131 4.62 -5.34 -8.82
N GLU A 132 5.10 -5.95 -9.90
CA GLU A 132 6.48 -5.77 -10.37
C GLU A 132 6.52 -5.07 -11.73
N SER A 133 7.46 -4.14 -11.92
CA SER A 133 7.67 -3.44 -13.20
C SER A 133 9.06 -3.68 -13.79
N LYS A 134 9.18 -3.61 -15.12
CA LYS A 134 10.48 -3.72 -15.82
C LYS A 134 11.48 -2.63 -15.42
N ALA A 135 11.01 -1.52 -14.84
CA ALA A 135 11.88 -0.44 -14.38
C ALA A 135 12.63 -0.75 -13.06
N GLY A 136 12.39 -1.94 -12.49
CA GLY A 136 13.05 -2.45 -11.28
C GLY A 136 12.43 -1.89 -10.00
N TYR A 137 11.10 -1.78 -10.00
CA TYR A 137 10.29 -1.41 -8.84
C TYR A 137 9.35 -2.56 -8.47
N SER A 138 9.07 -2.68 -7.17
CA SER A 138 8.07 -3.60 -6.63
C SER A 138 7.14 -2.82 -5.70
N TYR A 139 5.83 -3.01 -5.88
CA TYR A 139 4.80 -2.23 -5.20
C TYR A 139 3.91 -3.13 -4.36
N ALA A 140 3.91 -2.95 -3.05
CA ALA A 140 2.92 -3.56 -2.17
C ALA A 140 1.55 -2.94 -2.45
N LEU A 141 0.59 -3.76 -2.86
CA LEU A 141 -0.78 -3.32 -3.14
C LEU A 141 -1.55 -3.09 -1.83
N MET A 142 -1.93 -1.84 -1.61
CA MET A 142 -2.68 -1.39 -0.44
C MET A 142 -4.18 -1.55 -0.70
N GLU A 143 -4.97 -0.48 -0.59
CA GLU A 143 -6.39 -0.53 -0.95
C GLU A 143 -6.58 -0.19 -2.44
N PRO A 144 -7.48 -0.88 -3.14
CA PRO A 144 -7.92 -0.45 -4.47
C PRO A 144 -8.71 0.88 -4.38
N ASP A 145 -8.85 1.58 -5.52
CA ASP A 145 -9.84 2.66 -5.60
C ASP A 145 -11.25 2.10 -5.42
N ALA A 146 -12.15 2.88 -4.81
CA ALA A 146 -13.51 2.44 -4.50
C ALA A 146 -14.29 1.94 -5.74
N ILE A 147 -14.15 2.62 -6.90
CA ILE A 147 -14.84 2.20 -8.13
C ILE A 147 -14.31 0.85 -8.64
N TYR A 148 -13.04 0.58 -8.38
CA TYR A 148 -12.42 -0.68 -8.78
C TYR A 148 -12.76 -1.81 -7.80
N ASP A 149 -12.81 -1.49 -6.51
CA ASP A 149 -13.16 -2.40 -5.42
C ASP A 149 -14.58 -2.96 -5.55
N GLU A 150 -15.56 -2.06 -5.66
CA GLU A 150 -17.00 -2.37 -5.69
C GLU A 150 -17.39 -3.35 -6.80
N VAL A 151 -16.59 -3.40 -7.87
CA VAL A 151 -16.93 -4.16 -9.07
C VAL A 151 -16.52 -5.62 -8.91
N ARG A 152 -15.21 -5.91 -8.79
CA ARG A 152 -14.71 -7.31 -8.82
C ARG A 152 -13.43 -7.56 -8.02
N TRP A 153 -12.94 -6.61 -7.21
CA TRP A 153 -11.69 -6.82 -6.50
C TRP A 153 -11.75 -7.95 -5.47
N ALA A 154 -12.88 -8.11 -4.78
CA ALA A 154 -13.10 -9.24 -3.87
C ALA A 154 -12.93 -10.61 -4.56
N GLU A 155 -13.36 -10.75 -5.82
CA GLU A 155 -13.15 -11.97 -6.61
C GLU A 155 -11.67 -12.18 -6.97
N VAL A 156 -10.94 -11.10 -7.22
CA VAL A 156 -9.48 -11.16 -7.41
C VAL A 156 -8.84 -11.70 -6.14
N ILE A 157 -9.10 -11.11 -4.98
CA ILE A 157 -8.56 -11.58 -3.70
C ILE A 157 -8.89 -13.05 -3.47
N GLN A 158 -10.13 -13.47 -3.73
CA GLN A 158 -10.52 -14.87 -3.62
C GLN A 158 -9.70 -15.80 -4.51
N SER A 159 -9.37 -15.39 -5.74
CA SER A 159 -8.49 -16.17 -6.62
C SER A 159 -7.06 -16.30 -6.06
N TRP A 160 -6.63 -15.31 -5.27
CA TRP A 160 -5.32 -15.27 -4.61
C TRP A 160 -5.29 -15.95 -3.24
N THR A 161 -6.44 -16.29 -2.65
CA THR A 161 -6.53 -17.10 -1.42
C THR A 161 -6.84 -18.57 -1.71
N ASN A 162 -7.53 -18.86 -2.82
CA ASN A 162 -7.88 -20.24 -3.23
C ASN A 162 -6.78 -20.91 -4.07
N LEU A 163 -5.52 -20.74 -3.67
CA LEU A 163 -4.38 -21.28 -4.41
C LEU A 163 -4.19 -22.79 -4.14
N PRO A 164 -3.71 -23.55 -5.14
CA PRO A 164 -3.41 -24.97 -4.94
C PRO A 164 -2.18 -25.14 -4.03
N PRO A 165 -2.14 -26.19 -3.19
CA PRO A 165 -0.92 -26.53 -2.45
C PRO A 165 0.28 -26.74 -3.38
N PRO A 166 1.51 -26.33 -2.98
CA PRO A 166 1.91 -25.86 -1.64
C PRO A 166 1.79 -24.34 -1.44
N LEU A 167 1.11 -23.60 -2.33
CA LEU A 167 1.01 -22.15 -2.23
C LEU A 167 0.19 -21.73 -1.01
N SER A 168 0.57 -20.61 -0.41
CA SER A 168 -0.11 -20.04 0.74
C SER A 168 -1.56 -19.69 0.39
N GLN A 169 -2.47 -19.88 1.35
CA GLN A 169 -3.88 -19.47 1.25
C GLN A 169 -4.19 -18.23 2.10
N GLU A 170 -3.18 -17.63 2.74
CA GLU A 170 -3.35 -16.41 3.53
C GLU A 170 -3.92 -15.27 2.68
N ASP A 171 -4.76 -14.46 3.32
CA ASP A 171 -5.35 -13.25 2.74
C ASP A 171 -4.26 -12.17 2.59
N PRO A 172 -3.95 -11.76 1.34
CA PRO A 172 -2.91 -10.77 1.07
C PRO A 172 -3.43 -9.33 1.05
N THR A 173 -4.68 -9.09 1.44
CA THR A 173 -5.20 -7.73 1.58
C THR A 173 -4.53 -7.00 2.75
N LEU A 174 -4.46 -5.67 2.61
CA LEU A 174 -4.03 -4.81 3.69
C LEU A 174 -4.96 -4.96 4.90
N ARG A 175 -4.40 -5.37 6.04
CA ARG A 175 -5.13 -5.39 7.31
C ARG A 175 -4.80 -4.15 8.12
N GLU A 176 -5.71 -3.18 8.19
CA GLU A 176 -5.50 -1.99 9.02
C GLU A 176 -5.14 -2.36 10.47
N VAL A 177 -4.25 -1.57 11.08
CA VAL A 177 -3.82 -1.81 12.46
C VAL A 177 -4.81 -1.19 13.44
N ASP A 178 -5.36 -2.03 14.33
CA ASP A 178 -6.13 -1.55 15.47
C ASP A 178 -5.24 -0.77 16.45
N ARG A 179 -5.45 0.55 16.48
CA ARG A 179 -4.74 1.50 17.34
C ARG A 179 -5.08 1.34 18.82
N ALA A 180 -6.19 0.69 19.16
CA ALA A 180 -6.58 0.41 20.54
C ALA A 180 -5.97 -0.91 21.07
N GLY A 181 -5.51 -1.77 20.17
CA GLY A 181 -4.91 -3.06 20.46
C GLY A 181 -3.42 -3.01 20.87
N PRO A 182 -2.81 -4.18 21.08
CA PRO A 182 -1.38 -4.28 21.37
C PRO A 182 -0.54 -3.91 20.14
N GLN A 183 0.68 -3.41 20.38
CA GLN A 183 1.63 -3.12 19.31
C GLN A 183 1.97 -4.41 18.51
N PRO A 184 1.79 -4.40 17.17
CA PRO A 184 2.13 -5.55 16.33
C PRO A 184 3.60 -5.96 16.45
N GLN A 185 3.89 -7.26 16.30
CA GLN A 185 5.26 -7.78 16.43
C GLN A 185 6.21 -7.18 15.39
N TRP A 186 5.76 -7.04 14.14
CA TRP A 186 6.52 -6.44 13.06
C TRP A 186 6.82 -4.94 13.25
N TRP A 187 6.13 -4.27 14.18
CA TRP A 187 6.41 -2.89 14.53
C TRP A 187 7.63 -2.76 15.46
N LYS A 188 8.10 -3.86 16.07
CA LYS A 188 9.21 -3.88 17.04
C LYS A 188 10.61 -3.81 16.37
N VAL A 189 10.73 -3.06 15.30
CA VAL A 189 11.99 -2.77 14.61
C VAL A 189 12.53 -1.39 15.00
N ARG A 190 13.76 -1.05 14.58
CA ARG A 190 14.40 0.24 14.87
C ARG A 190 13.49 1.41 14.44
N GLY A 191 13.23 2.34 15.35
CA GLY A 191 12.34 3.49 15.13
C GLY A 191 10.84 3.21 15.38
N GLY A 192 10.43 1.94 15.46
CA GLY A 192 9.02 1.60 15.58
C GLY A 192 8.39 2.01 16.91
N LYS A 193 9.12 1.93 18.04
CA LYS A 193 8.56 2.27 19.36
C LYS A 193 8.05 3.72 19.43
N SER A 194 8.87 4.70 19.06
CA SER A 194 8.47 6.12 19.06
C SER A 194 7.31 6.39 18.10
N THR A 195 7.32 5.74 16.94
CA THR A 195 6.27 5.89 15.94
C THR A 195 4.95 5.26 16.40
N TRP A 196 5.00 4.15 17.13
CA TRP A 196 3.83 3.53 17.76
C TRP A 196 3.23 4.41 18.87
N GLU A 197 4.07 4.97 19.74
CA GLU A 197 3.64 5.89 20.80
C GLU A 197 2.94 7.12 20.21
N TRP A 198 3.49 7.68 19.13
CA TRP A 198 2.85 8.77 18.39
C TRP A 198 1.52 8.31 17.75
N PHE A 199 1.54 7.16 17.07
CA PHE A 199 0.38 6.61 16.36
C PHE A 199 -0.81 6.35 17.29
N THR A 200 -0.55 5.97 18.54
CA THR A 200 -1.57 5.67 19.55
C THR A 200 -1.89 6.83 20.50
N LYS A 201 -1.15 7.95 20.40
CA LYS A 201 -1.23 9.08 21.34
C LYS A 201 -2.65 9.58 21.58
N SER A 202 -3.42 9.88 20.53
CA SER A 202 -4.76 10.44 20.67
C SER A 202 -5.73 9.51 21.44
N ILE A 203 -5.56 8.19 21.30
CA ILE A 203 -6.39 7.20 22.00
C ILE A 203 -5.99 7.13 23.47
N ARG A 204 -4.68 7.16 23.75
CA ARG A 204 -4.17 7.19 25.12
C ARG A 204 -4.60 8.44 25.86
N ASP A 205 -4.49 9.61 25.22
CA ASP A 205 -4.90 10.89 25.79
C ASP A 205 -6.42 10.91 26.09
N ALA A 206 -7.24 10.36 25.18
CA ALA A 206 -8.69 10.25 25.39
C ALA A 206 -9.05 9.31 26.55
N LYS A 207 -8.38 8.15 26.67
CA LYS A 207 -8.58 7.21 27.79
C LYS A 207 -8.20 7.85 29.13
N ALA A 208 -7.04 8.50 29.20
CA ALA A 208 -6.58 9.19 30.41
C ALA A 208 -7.56 10.31 30.85
N ALA A 209 -8.08 11.08 29.88
CA ALA A 209 -9.08 12.12 30.16
C ALA A 209 -10.41 11.54 30.69
N GLN A 210 -10.86 10.39 30.17
CA GLN A 210 -12.07 9.71 30.66
C GLN A 210 -11.88 9.15 32.07
N GLU A 211 -10.74 8.54 32.36
CA GLU A 211 -10.42 8.01 33.69
C GLU A 211 -10.31 9.12 34.74
N GLY A 212 -9.66 10.24 34.39
CA GLY A 212 -9.60 11.43 35.25
C GLY A 212 -10.98 12.02 35.55
N ARG A 213 -11.90 12.04 34.57
CA ARG A 213 -13.29 12.49 34.76
C ARG A 213 -14.08 11.54 35.67
N LYS A 214 -13.92 10.22 35.53
CA LYS A 214 -14.58 9.24 36.41
C LYS A 214 -14.06 9.32 37.85
N ALA A 215 -12.75 9.53 38.04
CA ALA A 215 -12.17 9.73 39.37
C ALA A 215 -12.64 11.03 40.03
N GLY A 216 -12.84 12.11 39.26
CA GLY A 216 -13.35 13.40 39.75
C GLY A 216 -14.84 13.43 40.10
N HIS A 217 -15.65 12.45 39.66
CA HIS A 217 -17.08 12.33 40.01
C HIS A 217 -17.34 11.37 41.19
N ALA A 218 -16.32 10.68 41.69
CA ALA A 218 -16.46 9.70 42.78
C ALA A 218 -16.45 10.30 44.19
N PHE A 219 -16.50 11.64 44.34
CA PHE A 219 -16.63 12.31 45.62
C PHE A 219 -17.84 13.24 45.67
N PRO A 220 -19.02 12.76 46.10
CA PRO A 220 -19.96 13.54 46.86
C PRO A 220 -19.72 13.33 48.37
N ILE A 221 -19.70 14.45 49.10
CA ILE A 221 -19.64 14.53 50.57
C ILE A 221 -20.95 13.97 51.16
#